data_AF-A0A356BA18-F1
#
_entry.id   AF-A0A356BA18-F1
#
_cell.length_a   1.000
_cell.length_b   1.000
_cell.length_c   1.000
_cell.angle_alpha   90.00
_cell.angle_beta   90.00
_cell.angle_gamma   90.00
#
_symmetry.space_group_name_H-M   'P 1'
#
loop_
_entity.id
_entity.type
_entity.pdbx_description
1 polymer ?
#
loop_
_entity_poly.entity_id
_entity_poly.type
_entity_poly.pdbx_seq_one_letter_code
_entity_poly.pdbx_strand_id
1 'polypeptide(L)'
;METYLLARDLNGVPVGRHQFFVILTGNSQQAFRLQHSNQTLVSRKIGQHYGLVLGAQNVKSSAQSSTKFNRLIFVPFEHADFSCAIEYFGGAPSILSGQFGYKKAEAKRVMPKNGYTETQLGLAILSAIDFYIVNESNQPIAYPPPWLGKNSNSWTNSILDVVPAELPNGSKARQKHADFNGADAAHDVRIHQMYFKGLCNPCTVQNPAYR
;
A
#
# COMPACT_ATOMS: atom_id res chain seq x y z
N MET A 1 -4.22 11.28 -13.59
CA MET A 1 -4.46 10.63 -12.29
C MET A 1 -3.13 10.62 -11.58
N GLU A 2 -2.94 11.49 -10.59
CA GLU A 2 -1.64 11.59 -9.91
C GLU A 2 -1.55 10.54 -8.81
N THR A 3 -0.43 9.83 -8.74
CA THR A 3 -0.19 8.80 -7.71
C THR A 3 0.81 9.31 -6.69
N TYR A 4 0.47 9.14 -5.42
CA TYR A 4 1.33 9.45 -4.29
C TYR A 4 1.48 8.22 -3.41
N LEU A 5 2.68 7.99 -2.92
CA LEU A 5 2.95 7.11 -1.80
C LEU A 5 2.99 7.97 -0.54
N LEU A 6 2.15 7.68 0.44
CA LEU A 6 2.08 8.41 1.72
C LEU A 6 2.54 7.50 2.85
N ALA A 7 3.09 8.12 3.89
CA ALA A 7 3.44 7.44 5.12
C ALA A 7 3.11 8.28 6.36
N ARG A 8 2.67 7.61 7.43
CA ARG A 8 2.41 8.23 8.74
C ARG A 8 2.74 7.30 9.90
N ASP A 9 3.04 7.89 11.06
CA ASP A 9 3.20 7.18 12.33
C ASP A 9 1.87 6.81 12.98
N LEU A 10 1.83 5.59 13.52
CA LEU A 10 0.87 5.18 14.53
C LEU A 10 1.58 5.20 15.90
N ASN A 11 1.34 6.24 16.71
CA ASN A 11 1.77 6.41 18.12
C ASN A 11 3.28 6.24 18.43
N GLY A 12 3.99 7.35 18.69
CA GLY A 12 5.20 7.40 19.53
C GLY A 12 6.51 6.86 18.94
N VAL A 13 6.56 6.49 17.66
CA VAL A 13 7.78 5.99 16.98
C VAL A 13 8.16 6.94 15.84
N PRO A 14 9.45 7.14 15.51
CA PRO A 14 9.84 7.94 14.37
C PRO A 14 9.32 7.35 13.05
N VAL A 15 8.58 8.19 12.31
CA VAL A 15 8.15 8.27 10.89
C VAL A 15 8.18 6.95 10.06
N GLY A 16 7.18 6.72 9.20
CA GLY A 16 7.28 5.72 8.12
C GLY A 16 6.76 4.29 8.41
N ARG A 17 6.15 4.04 9.56
CA ARG A 17 5.65 2.69 9.93
C ARG A 17 4.48 2.17 9.10
N HIS A 18 3.67 3.06 8.55
CA HIS A 18 2.53 2.65 7.74
C HIS A 18 2.48 3.40 6.42
N GLN A 19 2.56 2.67 5.31
CA GLN A 19 2.60 3.22 3.95
C GLN A 19 1.38 2.78 3.14
N PHE A 20 0.85 3.70 2.34
CA PHE A 20 -0.30 3.46 1.48
C PHE A 20 -0.24 4.35 0.24
N PHE A 21 -0.95 3.98 -0.82
CA PHE A 21 -1.10 4.83 -1.99
C PHE A 21 -2.29 5.76 -1.84
N VAL A 22 -2.17 6.98 -2.37
CA VAL A 22 -3.34 7.71 -2.85
C VAL A 22 -3.23 8.02 -4.33
N ILE A 23 -4.32 7.81 -5.05
CA ILE A 23 -4.44 8.10 -6.47
C ILE A 23 -5.49 9.19 -6.62
N LEU A 24 -5.07 10.40 -7.02
CA LEU A 24 -5.97 11.51 -7.33
C LEU A 24 -6.69 11.22 -8.65
N THR A 25 -8.01 11.18 -8.61
CA THR A 25 -8.87 10.84 -9.76
C THR A 25 -9.46 12.08 -10.44
N GLY A 26 -9.25 13.27 -9.88
CA GLY A 26 -9.65 14.56 -10.46
C GLY A 26 -10.64 15.31 -9.57
N ASN A 27 -11.55 16.06 -10.20
CA ASN A 27 -12.48 16.97 -9.52
C ASN A 27 -13.88 16.37 -9.29
N SER A 28 -14.12 15.15 -9.74
CA SER A 28 -15.38 14.45 -9.58
C SER A 28 -15.16 13.02 -9.09
N GLN A 29 -16.20 12.46 -8.50
CA GLN A 29 -16.23 11.06 -8.10
C GLN A 29 -16.13 10.15 -9.33
N GLN A 30 -15.33 9.10 -9.24
CA GLN A 30 -15.14 8.06 -10.24
C GLN A 30 -15.18 6.68 -9.59
N ALA A 31 -15.66 5.68 -10.33
CA ALA A 31 -15.71 4.29 -9.90
C ALA A 31 -14.75 3.44 -10.74
N PHE A 32 -14.05 2.53 -10.08
CA PHE A 32 -13.04 1.64 -10.65
C PHE A 32 -13.40 0.21 -10.28
N ARG A 33 -13.74 -0.59 -11.28
CA ARG A 33 -14.02 -2.02 -11.08
C ARG A 33 -12.73 -2.82 -11.17
N LEU A 34 -12.39 -3.51 -10.08
CA LEU A 34 -11.36 -4.53 -10.04
C LEU A 34 -11.94 -5.81 -10.65
N GLN A 35 -11.32 -6.30 -11.72
CA GLN A 35 -11.87 -7.34 -12.59
C GLN A 35 -11.78 -8.73 -11.94
N HIS A 36 -10.69 -9.01 -11.23
CA HIS A 36 -10.41 -10.36 -10.70
C HIS A 36 -11.05 -10.58 -9.33
N SER A 37 -11.01 -9.60 -8.44
CA SER A 37 -11.59 -9.64 -7.11
C SER A 37 -13.07 -9.25 -7.09
N ASN A 38 -13.61 -8.78 -8.22
CA ASN A 38 -14.97 -8.27 -8.37
C ASN A 38 -15.34 -7.16 -7.38
N GLN A 39 -14.34 -6.39 -6.90
CA GLN A 39 -14.58 -5.24 -6.03
C GLN A 39 -14.75 -3.97 -6.87
N THR A 40 -15.57 -3.04 -6.39
CA THR A 40 -15.67 -1.69 -6.98
C THR A 40 -15.14 -0.67 -5.99
N LEU A 41 -14.10 0.05 -6.38
CA LEU A 41 -13.53 1.15 -5.62
C LEU A 41 -14.11 2.46 -6.14
N VAL A 42 -14.69 3.25 -5.25
CA VAL A 42 -15.24 4.55 -5.61
C VAL A 42 -14.41 5.62 -4.93
N SER A 43 -13.87 6.57 -5.71
CA SER A 43 -13.07 7.67 -5.19
C SER A 43 -13.87 8.51 -4.19
N ARG A 44 -13.20 9.00 -3.15
CA ARG A 44 -13.78 9.86 -2.13
C ARG A 44 -13.09 11.22 -2.16
N LYS A 45 -13.78 12.23 -1.63
CA LYS A 45 -13.22 13.57 -1.50
C LYS A 45 -12.05 13.55 -0.50
N ILE A 46 -10.90 14.06 -0.92
CA ILE A 46 -9.65 14.20 -0.18
C ILE A 46 -9.17 15.65 -0.33
N GLY A 47 -9.47 16.47 0.67
CA GLY A 47 -9.27 17.93 0.57
C GLY A 47 -10.10 18.53 -0.58
N GLN A 48 -9.42 19.14 -1.56
CA GLN A 48 -10.04 19.76 -2.74
C GLN A 48 -10.19 18.81 -3.94
N HIS A 49 -9.68 17.58 -3.85
CA HIS A 49 -9.70 16.61 -4.94
C HIS A 49 -10.56 15.38 -4.60
N TYR A 50 -10.82 14.53 -5.59
CA TYR A 50 -11.26 13.16 -5.38
C TYR A 50 -10.10 12.20 -5.58
N GLY A 51 -10.09 11.11 -4.83
CA GLY A 51 -9.11 10.06 -5.03
C GLY A 51 -9.41 8.76 -4.30
N LEU A 52 -8.56 7.78 -4.55
CA LEU A 52 -8.56 6.49 -3.90
C LEU A 52 -7.48 6.49 -2.82
N VAL A 53 -7.76 5.89 -1.66
CA VAL A 53 -6.77 5.63 -0.61
C VAL A 53 -6.66 4.13 -0.44
N LEU A 54 -5.46 3.59 -0.67
CA LEU A 54 -5.22 2.17 -0.93
C LEU A 54 -4.09 1.68 -0.01
N GLY A 55 -4.48 1.00 1.06
CA GLY A 55 -3.56 0.43 2.04
C GLY A 55 -3.81 -1.05 2.28
N ALA A 56 -2.89 -1.68 3.01
CA ALA A 56 -3.07 -3.03 3.51
C ALA A 56 -2.85 -3.07 5.02
N GLN A 57 -3.70 -3.82 5.72
CA GLN A 57 -3.79 -3.84 7.18
C GLN A 57 -3.48 -5.20 7.77
N ASN A 58 -2.76 -5.17 8.88
CA ASN A 58 -2.47 -6.34 9.67
C ASN A 58 -3.71 -6.74 10.48
N VAL A 59 -4.40 -7.79 10.03
CA VAL A 59 -5.57 -8.35 10.72
C VAL A 59 -5.24 -9.67 11.39
N LYS A 60 -5.76 -9.86 12.60
CA LYS A 60 -5.63 -11.13 13.32
C LYS A 60 -6.21 -12.25 12.46
N SER A 61 -5.43 -13.31 12.27
CA SER A 61 -5.93 -14.53 11.63
C SER A 61 -7.06 -15.10 12.49
N SER A 62 -8.21 -15.39 11.91
CA SER A 62 -9.35 -15.95 12.64
C SER A 62 -8.97 -17.30 13.25
N ALA A 63 -9.60 -17.65 14.38
CA ALA A 63 -9.28 -18.82 15.21
C ALA A 63 -9.46 -20.19 14.52
N GLN A 64 -9.95 -20.22 13.27
CA GLN A 64 -10.11 -21.43 12.45
C GLN A 64 -8.98 -21.63 11.41
N SER A 65 -8.04 -20.69 11.29
CA SER A 65 -6.89 -20.83 10.40
C SER A 65 -5.71 -21.47 11.13
N SER A 66 -5.10 -22.49 10.53
CA SER A 66 -3.89 -23.17 10.99
C SER A 66 -2.63 -22.27 11.04
N THR A 67 -2.75 -20.98 10.72
CA THR A 67 -1.62 -20.04 10.69
C THR A 67 -1.47 -19.30 12.02
N LYS A 68 -0.32 -19.52 12.69
CA LYS A 68 0.10 -18.83 13.94
C LYS A 68 0.24 -17.31 13.80
N PHE A 69 0.22 -16.78 12.58
CA PHE A 69 0.54 -15.40 12.24
C PHE A 69 -0.68 -14.63 11.77
N ASN A 70 -0.66 -13.31 11.96
CA ASN A 70 -1.67 -12.42 11.39
C ASN A 70 -1.59 -12.40 9.86
N ARG A 71 -2.59 -11.79 9.20
CA ARG A 71 -2.66 -11.64 7.75
C ARG A 71 -2.57 -10.17 7.36
N LEU A 72 -2.01 -9.89 6.19
CA LEU A 72 -2.02 -8.56 5.59
C LEU A 72 -3.12 -8.48 4.55
N ILE A 73 -4.22 -7.80 4.84
CA ILE A 73 -5.36 -7.73 3.92
C ILE A 73 -5.44 -6.35 3.28
N PHE A 74 -5.88 -6.27 2.04
CA PHE A 74 -6.17 -4.99 1.40
C PHE A 74 -7.39 -4.35 2.07
N VAL A 75 -7.27 -3.09 2.49
CA VAL A 75 -8.35 -2.30 3.09
C VAL A 75 -8.35 -0.91 2.45
N PRO A 76 -9.23 -0.65 1.47
CA PRO A 76 -9.34 0.68 0.89
C PRO A 76 -9.98 1.63 1.89
N PHE A 77 -9.51 2.87 1.92
CA PHE A 77 -10.01 3.93 2.80
C PHE A 77 -10.05 3.51 4.29
N GLU A 78 -9.01 2.79 4.75
CA GLU A 78 -8.83 2.58 6.18
C GLU A 78 -8.83 3.95 6.89
N HIS A 79 -9.42 4.00 8.08
CA HIS A 79 -9.78 5.24 8.74
C HIS A 79 -8.57 6.16 8.97
N ALA A 80 -7.45 5.61 9.45
CA ALA A 80 -6.23 6.38 9.67
C ALA A 80 -5.57 6.81 8.34
N ASP A 81 -5.53 5.92 7.34
CA ASP A 81 -4.98 6.21 6.00
C ASP A 81 -5.78 7.31 5.30
N PHE A 82 -7.11 7.22 5.35
CA PHE A 82 -8.01 8.17 4.72
C PHE A 82 -7.95 9.54 5.41
N SER A 83 -7.91 9.55 6.74
CA SER A 83 -7.71 10.75 7.53
C SER A 83 -6.36 11.41 7.20
N CYS A 84 -5.30 10.63 7.14
CA CYS A 84 -3.97 11.08 6.74
C CYS A 84 -3.95 11.72 5.34
N ALA A 85 -4.60 11.09 4.37
CA ALA A 85 -4.73 11.62 3.01
C ALA A 85 -5.49 12.96 2.99
N ILE A 86 -6.60 13.07 3.73
CA ILE A 86 -7.36 14.33 3.82
C ILE A 86 -6.46 15.45 4.36
N GLU A 87 -5.74 15.21 5.46
CA GLU A 87 -4.84 16.19 6.07
C GLU A 87 -3.73 16.64 5.11
N TYR A 88 -3.10 15.70 4.39
CA TYR A 88 -2.01 16.01 3.48
C TYR A 88 -2.47 16.86 2.28
N PHE A 89 -3.62 16.53 1.68
CA PHE A 89 -4.14 17.23 0.49
C PHE A 89 -4.99 18.47 0.82
N GLY A 90 -4.77 19.10 1.99
CA GLY A 90 -5.35 20.40 2.34
C GLY A 90 -6.67 20.36 3.11
N GLY A 91 -7.00 19.23 3.73
CA GLY A 91 -8.04 19.16 4.76
C GLY A 91 -7.54 19.65 6.13
N ALA A 92 -8.47 19.97 7.02
CA ALA A 92 -8.14 20.29 8.41
C ALA A 92 -7.47 19.07 9.10
N PRO A 93 -6.51 19.29 10.03
CA PRO A 93 -5.96 18.22 10.86
C PRO A 93 -7.08 17.39 11.49
N SER A 94 -7.03 16.06 11.39
CA SER A 94 -8.06 15.24 12.02
C SER A 94 -7.96 15.30 13.54
N ILE A 95 -9.09 15.07 14.21
CA ILE A 95 -9.14 14.92 15.67
C ILE A 95 -8.17 13.81 16.12
N LEU A 96 -8.00 12.76 15.31
CA LEU A 96 -7.08 11.65 15.57
C LEU A 96 -5.63 12.11 15.61
N SER A 97 -5.22 13.04 14.74
CA SER A 97 -3.86 13.59 14.77
C SER A 97 -3.52 14.27 16.09
N GLY A 98 -4.49 14.99 16.67
CA GLY A 98 -4.35 15.63 17.98
C GLY A 98 -4.44 14.65 19.14
N GLN A 99 -5.37 13.69 19.08
CA GLN A 99 -5.61 12.72 20.15
C GLN A 99 -4.48 11.69 20.29
N PHE A 100 -3.88 11.26 19.17
CA PHE A 100 -2.83 10.24 19.14
C PHE A 100 -1.44 10.82 18.87
N GLY A 101 -1.29 12.15 18.84
CA GLY A 101 0.00 12.81 18.63
C GLY A 101 0.68 12.41 17.31
N TYR A 102 -0.10 12.12 16.27
CA TYR A 102 0.46 11.69 14.99
C TYR A 102 1.23 12.82 14.32
N LYS A 103 2.45 12.51 13.85
CA LYS A 103 3.24 13.47 13.06
C LYS A 103 2.57 13.78 11.72
N LYS A 104 3.01 14.88 11.10
CA LYS A 104 2.62 15.23 9.72
C LYS A 104 3.01 14.08 8.78
N ALA A 105 2.12 13.77 7.84
CA ALA A 105 2.37 12.77 6.82
C ALA A 105 3.54 13.19 5.93
N GLU A 106 4.34 12.21 5.52
CA GLU A 106 5.26 12.37 4.40
C GLU A 106 4.61 11.82 3.14
N ALA A 107 4.88 12.43 1.98
CA ALA A 107 4.42 11.94 0.71
C ALA A 107 5.51 12.05 -0.35
N LYS A 108 5.50 11.08 -1.27
CA LYS A 108 6.32 11.09 -2.49
C LYS A 108 5.40 10.88 -3.68
N ARG A 109 5.50 11.75 -4.68
CA ARG A 109 4.82 11.54 -5.96
C ARG A 109 5.50 10.37 -6.67
N VAL A 110 4.72 9.41 -7.13
CA VAL A 110 5.21 8.28 -7.93
C VAL A 110 5.07 8.66 -9.39
N MET A 111 6.20 8.82 -10.06
CA MET A 111 6.23 9.15 -11.49
C MET A 111 6.12 7.88 -12.34
N PRO A 112 5.45 7.91 -13.50
CA PRO A 112 5.47 6.80 -14.43
C PRO A 112 6.84 6.68 -15.12
N LYS A 113 7.26 5.47 -15.43
CA LYS A 113 8.44 5.21 -16.27
C LYS A 113 8.25 5.85 -17.66
N ASN A 114 9.34 6.32 -18.27
CA ASN A 114 9.33 6.84 -19.65
C ASN A 114 8.53 5.94 -20.60
N GLY A 115 7.60 6.55 -21.36
CA GLY A 115 6.67 5.85 -22.25
C GLY A 115 5.32 5.47 -21.63
N TYR A 116 5.12 5.70 -20.33
CA TYR A 116 3.84 5.49 -19.64
C TYR A 116 3.25 6.81 -19.15
N THR A 117 1.92 6.88 -19.16
CA THR A 117 1.15 7.99 -18.59
C THR A 117 0.84 7.75 -17.11
N GLU A 118 0.51 8.81 -16.38
CA GLU A 118 0.11 8.66 -14.96
C GLU A 118 -1.18 7.84 -14.80
N THR A 119 -2.11 7.96 -15.75
CA THR A 119 -3.33 7.14 -15.77
C THR A 119 -2.99 5.66 -15.94
N GLN A 120 -2.06 5.31 -16.83
CA GLN A 120 -1.60 3.93 -16.99
C GLN A 120 -0.91 3.40 -15.73
N LEU A 121 -0.10 4.22 -15.05
CA LEU A 121 0.48 3.86 -13.77
C LEU A 121 -0.60 3.60 -12.70
N GLY A 122 -1.56 4.51 -12.56
CA GLY A 122 -2.66 4.35 -11.61
C GLY A 122 -3.48 3.08 -11.86
N LEU A 123 -3.83 2.81 -13.11
CA LEU A 123 -4.54 1.58 -13.51
C LEU A 123 -3.70 0.31 -13.28
N ALA A 124 -2.38 0.37 -13.52
CA ALA A 124 -1.48 -0.75 -13.24
C ALA A 124 -1.39 -1.06 -11.73
N ILE A 125 -1.38 -0.04 -10.87
CA ILE A 125 -1.46 -0.20 -9.42
C ILE A 125 -2.78 -0.88 -9.02
N LEU A 126 -3.90 -0.42 -9.56
CA LEU A 126 -5.20 -1.06 -9.30
C LEU A 126 -5.23 -2.52 -9.73
N SER A 127 -4.65 -2.84 -10.90
CA SER A 127 -4.52 -4.23 -11.37
C SER A 127 -3.62 -5.08 -10.47
N ALA A 128 -2.49 -4.54 -9.99
CA ALA A 128 -1.61 -5.23 -9.06
C ALA A 128 -2.31 -5.54 -7.72
N ILE A 129 -3.12 -4.60 -7.22
CA ILE A 129 -3.95 -4.79 -6.01
C ILE A 129 -5.04 -5.83 -6.25
N ASP A 130 -5.66 -5.83 -7.44
CA ASP A 130 -6.68 -6.80 -7.83
C ASP A 130 -6.13 -8.24 -7.75
N PHE A 131 -4.94 -8.48 -8.32
CA PHE A 131 -4.23 -9.75 -8.17
C PHE A 131 -3.88 -10.05 -6.71
N TYR A 132 -3.44 -9.05 -5.94
CA TYR A 132 -3.13 -9.22 -4.53
C TYR A 132 -4.30 -9.76 -3.72
N ILE A 133 -5.49 -9.21 -3.92
CA ILE A 133 -6.70 -9.64 -3.20
C ILE A 133 -6.98 -11.13 -3.46
N VAL A 134 -6.94 -11.54 -4.73
CA VAL A 134 -7.18 -12.94 -5.12
C VAL A 134 -6.08 -13.86 -4.57
N ASN A 135 -4.81 -13.49 -4.76
CA ASN A 135 -3.68 -14.30 -4.34
C ASN A 135 -3.58 -14.45 -2.81
N GLU A 136 -3.80 -13.37 -2.06
CA GLU A 136 -3.81 -13.40 -0.59
C GLU A 136 -4.99 -14.23 -0.05
N SER A 137 -6.16 -14.18 -0.71
CA SER A 137 -7.30 -15.02 -0.33
C SER A 137 -7.05 -16.52 -0.54
N ASN A 138 -6.31 -16.88 -1.59
CA ASN A 138 -5.96 -18.27 -1.91
C ASN A 138 -4.78 -18.78 -1.07
N GLN A 139 -3.79 -17.92 -0.85
CA GLN A 139 -2.60 -18.23 -0.07
C GLN A 139 -2.23 -17.09 0.87
N PRO A 140 -2.75 -17.10 2.11
CA PRO A 140 -2.52 -16.02 3.07
C PRO A 140 -1.04 -15.72 3.29
N ILE A 141 -0.69 -14.44 3.20
CA ILE A 141 0.65 -13.98 3.57
C ILE A 141 0.70 -13.90 5.09
N ALA A 142 1.56 -14.72 5.69
CA ALA A 142 1.88 -14.58 7.11
C ALA A 142 2.53 -13.20 7.33
N TYR A 143 1.85 -12.38 8.12
CA TYR A 143 2.37 -11.12 8.64
C TYR A 143 3.15 -11.43 9.91
N PRO A 144 4.49 -11.35 9.87
CA PRO A 144 5.31 -11.59 11.04
C PRO A 144 5.09 -10.44 12.03
N PRO A 145 5.42 -10.64 13.32
CA PRO A 145 5.35 -9.58 14.33
C PRO A 145 6.04 -8.28 13.85
N PRO A 146 5.65 -7.09 14.35
CA PRO A 146 6.14 -5.78 13.88
C PRO A 146 7.67 -5.59 13.83
N TRP A 147 8.43 -6.48 14.47
CA TRP A 147 9.90 -6.52 14.52
C TRP A 147 10.55 -7.52 13.54
N LEU A 148 9.77 -8.21 12.69
CA LEU A 148 10.22 -9.30 11.81
C LEU A 148 9.96 -9.04 10.31
N GLY A 149 9.86 -7.78 9.90
CA GLY A 149 10.25 -7.34 8.56
C GLY A 149 9.18 -7.23 7.47
N LYS A 150 7.98 -7.83 7.57
CA LYS A 150 6.88 -7.56 6.59
C LYS A 150 5.84 -6.62 7.19
N ASN A 151 5.64 -5.49 6.54
CA ASN A 151 4.67 -4.46 6.89
C ASN A 151 4.05 -3.78 5.65
N SER A 152 3.27 -2.72 5.83
CA SER A 152 2.67 -1.97 4.72
C SER A 152 3.71 -1.25 3.85
N ASN A 153 4.93 -1.00 4.34
CA ASN A 153 6.09 -0.61 3.53
C ASN A 153 6.49 -1.74 2.54
N SER A 154 6.54 -2.98 3.02
CA SER A 154 6.77 -4.16 2.18
C SER A 154 5.71 -4.31 1.07
N TRP A 155 4.44 -4.01 1.38
CA TRP A 155 3.33 -4.13 0.43
C TRP A 155 3.37 -3.09 -0.68
N THR A 156 3.49 -1.81 -0.33
CA THR A 156 3.55 -0.71 -1.31
C THR A 156 4.79 -0.83 -2.21
N ASN A 157 5.95 -1.16 -1.65
CA ASN A 157 7.16 -1.40 -2.44
C ASN A 157 7.03 -2.58 -3.42
N SER A 158 6.47 -3.70 -2.97
CA SER A 158 6.28 -4.85 -3.85
C SER A 158 5.34 -4.54 -5.02
N ILE A 159 4.38 -3.62 -4.84
CA ILE A 159 3.56 -3.09 -5.95
C ILE A 159 4.43 -2.25 -6.89
N LEU A 160 5.22 -1.30 -6.36
CA LEU A 160 6.10 -0.45 -7.17
C LEU A 160 7.08 -1.25 -8.04
N ASP A 161 7.56 -2.40 -7.55
CA ASP A 161 8.44 -3.30 -8.28
C ASP A 161 7.79 -3.99 -9.50
N VAL A 162 6.45 -3.98 -9.60
CA VAL A 162 5.71 -4.70 -10.65
C VAL A 162 4.87 -3.81 -11.56
N VAL A 163 4.78 -2.52 -11.26
CA VAL A 163 4.07 -1.52 -12.07
C VAL A 163 5.08 -0.64 -12.84
N PRO A 164 4.65 0.12 -13.88
CA PRO A 164 5.57 0.99 -14.62
C PRO A 164 5.87 2.29 -13.87
N ALA A 165 6.36 2.19 -12.64
CA ALA A 165 6.85 3.32 -11.86
C ALA A 165 8.31 3.64 -12.24
N GLU A 166 8.65 4.93 -12.25
CA GLU A 166 10.04 5.37 -12.30
C GLU A 166 10.70 5.04 -10.97
N LEU A 167 11.67 4.13 -11.02
CA LEU A 167 12.44 3.71 -9.87
C LEU A 167 13.93 3.99 -10.13
N PRO A 168 14.68 4.47 -9.12
CA PRO A 168 16.10 4.74 -9.28
C PRO A 168 16.88 3.46 -9.57
N ASN A 169 17.99 3.59 -10.29
CA ASN A 169 18.83 2.46 -10.67
C ASN A 169 19.60 1.89 -9.46
N GLY A 170 19.64 0.56 -9.35
CA GLY A 170 20.35 -0.16 -8.28
C GLY A 170 19.48 -0.53 -7.07
N SER A 171 19.77 -1.69 -6.46
CA SER A 171 18.96 -2.23 -5.34
C SER A 171 18.93 -1.30 -4.11
N LYS A 172 20.09 -0.73 -3.75
CA LYS A 172 20.20 0.22 -2.61
C LYS A 172 19.44 1.53 -2.85
N ALA A 173 19.38 2.02 -4.09
CA ALA A 173 18.66 3.25 -4.41
C ALA A 173 17.14 2.99 -4.44
N ARG A 174 16.71 1.81 -4.94
CA ARG A 174 15.31 1.38 -4.91
C ARG A 174 14.77 1.20 -3.49
N GLN A 175 15.59 0.67 -2.58
CA GLN A 175 15.26 0.63 -1.15
C GLN A 175 14.94 2.04 -0.65
N LYS A 176 15.90 2.97 -0.79
CA LYS A 176 15.77 4.36 -0.34
C LYS A 176 14.64 5.16 -1.01
N HIS A 177 14.20 4.76 -2.19
CA HIS A 177 13.18 5.49 -2.96
C HIS A 177 11.84 5.53 -2.23
N ALA A 178 11.43 4.42 -1.62
CA ALA A 178 10.20 4.32 -0.84
C ALA A 178 10.42 4.45 0.66
N ASP A 179 11.67 4.56 1.10
CA ASP A 179 11.99 4.80 2.51
C ASP A 179 11.65 6.26 2.85
N PHE A 180 10.57 6.44 3.59
CA PHE A 180 10.26 7.67 4.32
C PHE A 180 11.18 7.76 5.54
N ASN A 181 11.34 8.94 6.13
CA ASN A 181 12.14 9.02 7.36
C ASN A 181 11.56 8.10 8.42
N GLY A 182 12.40 7.50 9.28
CA GLY A 182 12.00 6.78 10.50
C GLY A 182 12.14 5.25 10.47
N ALA A 183 11.55 4.55 11.45
CA ALA A 183 11.96 3.20 11.87
C ALA A 183 11.78 2.11 10.81
N ASP A 184 11.02 2.41 9.76
CA ASP A 184 10.71 1.48 8.67
C ASP A 184 11.53 1.69 7.39
N ALA A 185 12.38 2.72 7.36
CA ALA A 185 13.25 3.10 6.25
C ALA A 185 14.37 2.09 5.91
N ALA A 186 14.37 0.91 6.53
CA ALA A 186 15.50 -0.03 6.45
C ALA A 186 15.08 -1.50 6.27
N HIS A 187 13.78 -1.79 6.08
CA HIS A 187 13.34 -3.18 5.94
C HIS A 187 13.46 -3.67 4.48
N ASP A 188 14.22 -4.77 4.32
CA ASP A 188 14.55 -5.42 3.05
C ASP A 188 13.56 -6.52 2.66
N VAL A 189 12.71 -6.96 3.59
CA VAL A 189 11.72 -8.00 3.29
C VAL A 189 10.64 -7.45 2.38
N ARG A 190 10.47 -8.09 1.22
CA ARG A 190 9.43 -7.79 0.24
C ARG A 190 8.38 -8.89 0.23
N ILE A 191 7.11 -8.52 0.04
CA ILE A 191 6.09 -9.49 -0.35
C ILE A 191 6.48 -9.97 -1.76
N HIS A 192 6.49 -11.28 -1.96
CA HIS A 192 6.92 -11.84 -3.23
C HIS A 192 6.04 -11.29 -4.38
N GLN A 193 6.67 -10.81 -5.46
CA GLN A 193 6.00 -10.13 -6.57
C GLN A 193 4.86 -10.93 -7.20
N MET A 194 4.89 -12.26 -7.08
CA MET A 194 3.83 -13.13 -7.58
C MET A 194 2.46 -12.85 -6.99
N TYR A 195 2.40 -12.29 -5.77
CA TYR A 195 1.13 -11.87 -5.18
C TYR A 195 0.48 -10.72 -5.97
N PHE A 196 1.25 -9.94 -6.71
CA PHE A 196 0.79 -8.75 -7.43
C PHE A 196 0.74 -8.93 -8.94
N LYS A 197 1.08 -10.13 -9.44
CA LYS A 197 1.10 -10.48 -10.86
C LYS A 197 0.07 -11.60 -11.13
N GLY A 198 -0.31 -11.74 -12.41
CA GLY A 198 -1.22 -12.79 -12.84
C GLY A 198 -0.79 -14.20 -12.40
N LEU A 199 -1.76 -15.04 -12.10
CA LEU A 199 -1.60 -16.40 -11.58
C LEU A 199 -0.71 -17.25 -12.51
N CYS A 200 0.44 -17.71 -12.02
CA CYS A 200 1.11 -18.88 -12.60
C CYS A 200 0.52 -20.15 -11.97
N ASN A 201 -0.18 -20.94 -12.77
CA ASN A 201 -0.73 -22.23 -12.36
C ASN A 201 0.23 -23.36 -12.80
N PRO A 202 0.74 -24.26 -11.94
CA PRO A 202 0.85 -24.22 -10.49
C PRO A 202 2.30 -23.84 -10.08
N CYS A 203 2.52 -22.63 -9.58
CA CYS A 203 3.76 -22.34 -8.85
C CYS A 203 3.47 -22.52 -7.36
N THR A 204 3.97 -23.60 -6.77
CA THR A 204 4.02 -23.80 -5.31
C THR A 204 4.75 -22.62 -4.70
N VAL A 205 4.01 -21.65 -4.16
CA VAL A 205 4.60 -20.50 -3.49
C VAL A 205 5.16 -21.05 -2.18
N GLN A 206 6.48 -21.14 -2.07
CA GLN A 206 7.11 -21.32 -0.78
C GLN A 206 6.82 -20.05 0.03
N ASN A 207 5.90 -20.15 0.99
CA ASN A 207 5.66 -19.08 1.94
C ASN A 207 6.99 -18.81 2.69
N PRO A 208 7.58 -17.61 2.55
CA PRO A 208 8.89 -17.31 3.12
C PRO A 208 8.92 -17.33 4.65
N ALA A 209 7.75 -17.34 5.31
CA ALA A 209 7.66 -17.44 6.77
C ALA A 209 7.91 -18.86 7.31
N TYR A 210 8.07 -19.85 6.42
CA TYR A 210 8.44 -21.22 6.78
C TYR A 210 9.87 -21.59 6.34
N ARG A 211 10.75 -20.60 6.14
CA ARG A 211 12.20 -20.80 6.02
C ARG A 211 12.89 -20.34 7.30
#